data_AF-A0A3D2S9L3-F1
#
_entry.id   AF-A0A3D2S9L3-F1
#
_cell.length_a   1.000
_cell.length_b   1.000
_cell.length_c   1.000
_cell.angle_alpha   90.00
_cell.angle_beta   90.00
_cell.angle_gamma   90.00
#
_symmetry.space_group_name_H-M   'P 1'
#
loop_
_entity.id
_entity.type
_entity.pdbx_description
1 polymer ?
#
loop_
_entity_poly.entity_id
_entity_poly.type
_entity_poly.pdbx_seq_one_letter_code
_entity_poly.pdbx_strand_id
1 'polypeptide(L)'
;MDAHLYLWINAVLYIGFGLWCFLKPTATSNFVGFSLLHASGKSEFLAVYAGLELGMGIFFLACTQAESLLYAGVLFGTCMYSGINLFRFYSIFRFGMVARSTMVLVALEVIFCVWGWVLLSGMASPF
;
A
#
# COMPACT_ATOMS: atom_id res chain seq x y z
N MET A 1 -6.54 13.37 14.56
CA MET A 1 -5.84 13.11 13.28
C MET A 1 -6.93 12.82 12.27
N ASP A 2 -6.85 13.38 11.07
CA ASP A 2 -7.96 13.37 10.11
C ASP A 2 -7.98 12.09 9.25
N ALA A 3 -9.09 11.35 9.28
CA ALA A 3 -9.29 10.14 8.48
C ALA A 3 -9.36 10.45 6.97
N HIS A 4 -9.90 11.61 6.59
CA HIS A 4 -9.92 12.07 5.20
C HIS A 4 -8.49 12.23 4.68
N LEU A 5 -7.63 12.87 5.47
CA LEU A 5 -6.23 13.05 5.10
C LEU A 5 -5.50 11.72 4.93
N TYR A 6 -5.70 10.77 5.86
CA TYR A 6 -5.13 9.42 5.76
C TYR A 6 -5.53 8.74 4.44
N LEU A 7 -6.83 8.72 4.13
CA LEU A 7 -7.36 8.08 2.93
C LEU A 7 -6.92 8.80 1.65
N TRP A 8 -6.89 10.13 1.66
CA TRP A 8 -6.48 10.92 0.49
C TRP A 8 -5.00 10.72 0.16
N ILE A 9 -4.13 10.71 1.18
CA ILE A 9 -2.70 10.42 0.98
C ILE A 9 -2.52 9.00 0.44
N ASN A 10 -3.21 8.01 1.02
CA ASN A 10 -3.19 6.64 0.52
C ASN A 10 -3.66 6.56 -0.94
N ALA A 11 -4.76 7.23 -1.28
CA ALA A 11 -5.26 7.29 -2.64
C ALA A 11 -4.21 7.82 -3.63
N VAL A 12 -3.59 8.96 -3.31
CA VAL A 12 -2.56 9.56 -4.17
C VAL A 12 -1.33 8.66 -4.30
N LEU A 13 -0.84 8.08 -3.20
CA LEU A 13 0.32 7.19 -3.24
C LEU A 13 0.05 5.93 -4.05
N TYR A 14 -1.05 5.24 -3.79
CA TYR A 14 -1.37 3.98 -4.47
C TYR A 14 -1.74 4.17 -5.94
N ILE A 15 -2.45 5.25 -6.30
CA ILE A 15 -2.64 5.62 -7.71
C ILE A 15 -1.30 5.94 -8.36
N GLY A 16 -0.45 6.72 -7.69
CA GLY A 16 0.88 7.09 -8.20
C GLY A 16 1.78 5.88 -8.42
N PHE A 17 1.84 4.95 -7.47
CA PHE A 17 2.61 3.71 -7.57
C PHE A 17 2.04 2.78 -8.64
N GLY A 18 0.71 2.61 -8.70
CA GLY A 18 0.07 1.80 -9.73
C GLY A 18 0.33 2.33 -11.14
N LEU A 19 0.25 3.66 -11.33
CA LEU A 19 0.60 4.31 -12.59
C LEU A 19 2.09 4.18 -12.91
N TRP A 20 2.98 4.27 -11.92
CA TRP A 20 4.41 4.08 -12.12
C TRP A 20 4.72 2.64 -12.54
N CYS A 21 4.09 1.66 -11.91
CA CYS A 21 4.18 0.24 -12.28
C CYS A 21 3.67 -0.02 -13.69
N PHE A 22 2.58 0.63 -14.10
CA PHE A 22 2.04 0.54 -15.45
C PHE A 22 2.95 1.18 -16.51
N LEU A 23 3.41 2.40 -16.28
CA LEU A 23 4.17 3.18 -17.26
C LEU A 23 5.65 2.74 -17.37
N LYS A 24 6.25 2.26 -16.27
CA LYS A 24 7.66 1.87 -16.20
C LYS A 24 7.90 0.56 -15.42
N PRO A 25 7.32 -0.57 -15.85
CA PRO A 25 7.34 -1.83 -15.10
C PRO A 25 8.76 -2.36 -14.82
N THR A 26 9.70 -2.21 -15.76
CA THR A 26 11.09 -2.62 -15.55
C THR A 26 11.79 -1.76 -14.50
N ALA A 27 11.52 -0.45 -14.47
CA ALA A 27 12.15 0.45 -13.50
C ALA A 27 11.60 0.20 -12.08
N THR A 28 10.29 0.02 -11.95
CA THR A 28 9.65 -0.23 -10.64
C THR A 28 9.99 -1.60 -10.08
N SER A 29 9.97 -2.66 -10.90
CA SER A 29 10.40 -4.00 -10.46
C SER A 29 11.86 -3.98 -9.99
N ASN A 30 12.76 -3.36 -10.74
CA ASN A 30 14.16 -3.23 -10.34
C ASN A 30 14.33 -2.40 -9.04
N PHE A 31 13.48 -1.39 -8.80
CA PHE A 31 13.53 -0.57 -7.58
C PHE A 31 13.35 -1.40 -6.29
N VAL A 32 12.53 -2.45 -6.37
CA VAL A 32 12.29 -3.42 -5.29
C VAL A 32 13.11 -4.70 -5.41
N GLY A 33 14.02 -4.78 -6.40
CA GLY A 33 14.92 -5.91 -6.60
C GLY A 33 14.35 -7.09 -7.41
N PHE A 34 13.19 -6.93 -8.03
CA PHE A 34 12.66 -7.93 -8.97
C PHE A 34 13.28 -7.78 -10.36
N SER A 35 13.51 -8.91 -11.04
CA SER A 35 13.92 -8.97 -12.45
C SER A 35 12.84 -9.62 -13.31
N LEU A 36 12.25 -8.85 -14.22
CA LEU A 36 11.17 -9.31 -15.10
C LEU A 36 11.73 -9.90 -16.41
N LEU A 37 12.07 -11.19 -16.40
CA LEU A 37 12.74 -11.88 -17.52
C LEU A 37 11.78 -12.28 -18.65
N HIS A 38 10.63 -12.89 -18.31
CA HIS A 38 9.70 -13.45 -19.29
C HIS A 38 8.42 -12.63 -19.44
N ALA A 39 7.73 -12.80 -20.57
CA ALA A 39 6.45 -12.13 -20.84
C ALA A 39 5.38 -12.46 -19.78
N SER A 40 5.35 -13.70 -19.30
CA SER A 40 4.46 -14.11 -18.21
C SER A 40 4.72 -13.32 -16.92
N GLY A 41 5.97 -13.19 -16.49
CA GLY A 41 6.33 -12.40 -15.31
C GLY A 41 5.99 -10.92 -15.44
N LYS A 42 6.15 -10.34 -16.64
CA LYS A 42 5.72 -8.95 -16.92
C LYS A 42 4.20 -8.80 -16.85
N SER A 43 3.45 -9.76 -17.40
CA SER A 43 1.99 -9.78 -17.34
C SER A 43 1.50 -9.86 -15.90
N GLU A 44 2.05 -10.78 -15.10
CA GLU A 44 1.71 -10.93 -13.69
C GLU A 44 2.07 -9.67 -12.89
N PHE A 45 3.26 -9.09 -13.11
CA PHE A 45 3.67 -7.87 -12.44
C PHE A 45 2.70 -6.71 -12.73
N LEU A 46 2.26 -6.53 -13.98
CA LEU A 46 1.30 -5.50 -14.33
C LEU A 46 -0.09 -5.77 -13.72
N ALA A 47 -0.60 -7.00 -13.84
CA ALA A 47 -1.92 -7.35 -13.32
C ALA A 47 -2.00 -7.17 -11.81
N VAL A 48 -0.96 -7.60 -11.09
CA VAL A 48 -0.92 -7.56 -9.63
C VAL A 48 -0.41 -6.20 -9.14
N TYR A 49 0.82 -5.79 -9.43
CA TYR A 49 1.37 -4.56 -8.85
C TYR A 49 0.68 -3.32 -9.39
N ALA A 50 0.54 -3.17 -10.71
CA ALA A 50 -0.12 -1.99 -11.25
C ALA A 50 -1.64 -2.02 -10.98
N GLY A 51 -2.29 -3.16 -11.24
CA GLY A 51 -3.74 -3.30 -11.10
C GLY A 51 -4.23 -3.20 -9.66
N LEU A 52 -3.59 -3.92 -8.72
CA LEU A 52 -3.99 -3.90 -7.31
C LEU A 52 -3.72 -2.54 -6.67
N GLU A 53 -2.54 -1.94 -6.89
CA GLU A 53 -2.23 -0.61 -6.36
C GLU A 53 -3.21 0.44 -6.88
N LEU A 54 -3.49 0.46 -8.18
CA LEU A 54 -4.46 1.39 -8.76
C LEU A 54 -5.86 1.16 -8.18
N GLY A 55 -6.30 -0.10 -8.07
CA GLY A 55 -7.61 -0.45 -7.50
C GLY A 55 -7.75 -0.02 -6.04
N MET A 56 -6.72 -0.25 -5.21
CA MET A 56 -6.70 0.20 -3.81
C MET A 56 -6.73 1.73 -3.72
N GLY A 57 -5.95 2.42 -4.56
CA GLY A 57 -5.94 3.87 -4.60
C GLY A 57 -7.30 4.48 -4.98
N ILE A 58 -8.00 3.89 -5.96
CA ILE A 58 -9.37 4.27 -6.32
C ILE A 58 -10.34 3.99 -5.18
N PHE A 59 -10.21 2.85 -4.49
CA PHE A 59 -11.03 2.52 -3.33
C PHE A 59 -10.86 3.56 -2.21
N PHE A 60 -9.61 3.91 -1.86
CA PHE A 60 -9.36 4.97 -0.87
C PHE A 60 -9.95 6.31 -1.29
N LEU A 61 -9.81 6.69 -2.57
CA LEU A 61 -10.41 7.92 -3.10
C LEU A 61 -11.94 7.91 -3.05
N ALA A 62 -12.57 6.74 -3.26
CA ALA A 62 -14.01 6.59 -3.13
C ALA A 62 -14.45 6.73 -1.67
N CYS A 63 -13.70 6.16 -0.72
CA CYS A 63 -13.99 6.28 0.71
C CYS A 63 -13.89 7.74 1.21
N THR A 64 -13.07 8.61 0.61
CA THR A 64 -13.05 10.03 0.99
C THR A 64 -14.30 10.80 0.57
N GLN A 65 -15.11 10.26 -0.37
CA GLN A 65 -16.32 10.96 -0.86
C GLN A 65 -17.55 10.74 0.03
N ALA A 66 -17.50 9.80 0.98
CA ALA A 66 -18.64 9.46 1.81
C ALA A 66 -18.21 9.20 3.26
N GLU A 67 -18.73 10.00 4.19
CA GLU A 67 -18.49 9.89 5.64
C GLU A 67 -18.79 8.47 6.16
N SER A 68 -19.83 7.82 5.62
CA SER A 68 -20.20 6.45 5.99
C SER A 68 -19.14 5.39 5.61
N LEU A 69 -18.22 5.70 4.70
CA LEU A 69 -17.17 4.79 4.25
C LEU A 69 -15.82 5.05 4.91
N LEU A 70 -15.68 6.11 5.71
CA LEU A 70 -14.39 6.44 6.33
C LEU A 70 -13.85 5.31 7.21
N TYR A 71 -14.70 4.77 8.09
CA TYR A 71 -14.30 3.66 8.96
C TYR A 71 -13.86 2.45 8.15
N ALA A 72 -14.62 2.08 7.11
CA ALA A 72 -14.30 0.94 6.25
C ALA A 72 -12.98 1.16 5.49
N GLY A 73 -12.74 2.37 4.97
CA GLY A 73 -11.50 2.72 4.28
C GLY A 73 -10.29 2.66 5.21
N VAL A 74 -10.39 3.24 6.41
CA VAL A 74 -9.30 3.23 7.41
C VAL A 74 -9.05 1.80 7.88
N LEU A 75 -10.10 1.02 8.15
CA LEU A 75 -9.99 -0.39 8.55
C LEU A 75 -9.29 -1.23 7.47
N PHE A 76 -9.72 -1.10 6.21
CA PHE A 76 -9.09 -1.80 5.09
C PHE A 76 -7.60 -1.48 5.00
N GLY A 77 -7.24 -0.19 4.98
CA GLY A 77 -5.84 0.23 4.92
C GLY A 77 -5.02 -0.29 6.10
N THR A 78 -5.58 -0.24 7.31
CA THR A 78 -4.91 -0.70 8.53
C THR A 78 -4.65 -2.21 8.50
N CYS A 79 -5.65 -3.01 8.11
CA CYS A 79 -5.49 -4.46 7.95
C CYS A 79 -4.46 -4.81 6.88
N MET A 80 -4.51 -4.12 5.73
CA MET A 80 -3.55 -4.28 4.65
C MET A 80 -2.11 -3.99 5.11
N TYR A 81 -1.87 -2.82 5.72
CA TYR A 81 -0.54 -2.48 6.22
C TYR A 81 -0.07 -3.39 7.36
N SER A 82 -0.98 -3.86 8.21
CA SER A 82 -0.62 -4.82 9.27
C SER A 82 -0.14 -6.14 8.67
N GLY A 83 -0.83 -6.66 7.64
CA GLY A 83 -0.41 -7.84 6.91
C GLY A 83 0.93 -7.65 6.18
N ILE A 84 1.09 -6.53 5.49
CA ILE A 84 2.36 -6.19 4.80
C ILE A 84 3.51 -6.15 5.81
N ASN A 85 3.36 -5.42 6.93
CA ASN A 85 4.40 -5.30 7.94
C ASN A 85 4.74 -6.64 8.60
N LEU A 86 3.74 -7.50 8.86
CA LEU A 86 3.95 -8.84 9.42
C LEU A 86 4.92 -9.66 8.55
N PHE A 87 4.63 -9.77 7.26
CA PHE A 87 5.49 -10.51 6.32
C PHE A 87 6.78 -9.76 5.99
N ARG A 88 6.77 -8.43 6.05
CA ARG A 88 7.98 -7.60 5.89
C ARG A 88 8.99 -7.91 6.99
N PHE A 89 8.58 -7.87 8.25
CA PHE A 89 9.49 -8.16 9.35
C PHE A 89 9.92 -9.62 9.37
N TYR A 90 9.03 -10.55 9.05
CA TYR A 90 9.41 -11.95 8.88
C TYR A 90 10.45 -12.14 7.77
N SER A 91 10.29 -11.48 6.61
CA SER A 91 11.24 -11.57 5.50
C SER A 91 12.59 -10.93 5.82
N ILE A 92 12.62 -9.78 6.50
CA ILE A 92 13.87 -9.15 6.97
C ILE A 92 14.58 -10.07 7.98
N PHE A 93 13.83 -10.64 8.92
CA PHE A 93 14.39 -11.59 9.89
C PHE A 93 14.98 -12.83 9.19
N ARG A 94 14.29 -13.34 8.16
CA ARG A 94 14.68 -14.59 7.48
C ARG A 94 15.79 -14.42 6.42
N PHE A 95 15.76 -13.32 5.68
CA PHE A 95 16.61 -13.09 4.49
C PHE A 95 17.61 -11.94 4.67
N GLY A 96 17.56 -11.21 5.79
CA GLY A 96 18.48 -10.11 6.10
C GLY A 96 17.96 -8.74 5.69
N MET A 97 18.79 -7.71 5.91
CA MET A 97 18.41 -6.33 5.63
C MET A 97 18.19 -6.09 4.14
N VAL A 98 17.09 -5.39 3.83
CA VAL A 98 16.72 -5.02 2.47
C VAL A 98 17.49 -3.79 1.98
N ALA A 99 17.48 -3.58 0.66
CA ALA A 99 18.10 -2.42 0.04
C ALA A 99 17.54 -1.09 0.60
N ARG A 100 18.33 -0.02 0.52
CA ARG A 100 17.92 1.31 1.02
C ARG A 100 16.61 1.80 0.39
N SER A 101 16.37 1.50 -0.88
CA SER A 101 15.10 1.80 -1.56
C SER A 101 13.91 1.14 -0.88
N THR A 102 14.05 -0.15 -0.54
CA THR A 102 13.02 -0.92 0.17
C THR A 102 12.84 -0.42 1.60
N MET A 103 13.90 0.01 2.30
CA MET A 103 13.78 0.57 3.66
C MET A 103 12.88 1.81 3.72
N VAL A 104 12.84 2.63 2.67
CA VAL A 104 11.91 3.78 2.58
C VAL A 104 10.47 3.28 2.53
N LEU A 105 10.19 2.23 1.77
CA LEU A 105 8.86 1.61 1.72
C LEU A 105 8.48 1.03 3.07
N VAL A 106 9.39 0.33 3.75
CA VAL A 106 9.15 -0.21 5.11
C VAL A 106 8.77 0.91 6.09
N ALA A 107 9.49 2.03 6.06
CA ALA A 107 9.18 3.16 6.93
C ALA A 107 7.78 3.71 6.67
N LEU A 108 7.39 3.87 5.40
CA LEU A 108 6.05 4.30 5.01
C LEU A 108 4.99 3.28 5.45
N GLU A 109 5.22 1.99 5.21
CA GLU A 109 4.34 0.89 5.63
C GLU A 109 4.07 0.92 7.14
N VAL A 110 5.10 1.14 7.97
CA VAL A 110 4.95 1.25 9.43
C VAL A 110 4.20 2.51 9.83
N ILE A 111 4.54 3.67 9.24
CA ILE A 111 3.89 4.95 9.55
C ILE A 111 2.38 4.88 9.28
N PHE A 112 1.98 4.40 8.11
CA PHE A 112 0.56 4.28 7.78
C PHE A 112 -0.15 3.21 8.62
N CYS A 113 0.52 2.10 8.95
CA CYS A 113 -0.03 1.09 9.86
C CYS A 113 -0.38 1.70 11.23
N VAL A 114 0.60 2.38 11.84
CA VAL A 114 0.42 3.00 13.16
C VAL A 114 -0.64 4.10 13.10
N TRP A 115 -0.61 4.95 12.06
CA TRP A 115 -1.61 5.99 11.89
C TRP A 115 -3.03 5.41 11.75
N GLY A 116 -3.19 4.34 10.96
CA GLY A 116 -4.47 3.63 10.82
C GLY A 116 -5.00 3.10 12.15
N TRP A 117 -4.17 2.42 12.94
CA TRP A 117 -4.56 1.95 14.28
C TRP A 117 -4.93 3.08 15.25
N VAL A 118 -4.17 4.19 15.22
CA VAL A 118 -4.48 5.38 16.03
C VAL A 118 -5.84 5.96 15.64
N LEU A 119 -6.14 6.07 14.34
CA LEU A 119 -7.45 6.55 13.87
C LEU A 119 -8.58 5.62 14.34
N LEU A 120 -8.45 4.31 14.11
CA LEU A 120 -9.48 3.34 14.50
C LEU A 120 -9.76 3.36 16.00
N SER A 121 -8.73 3.56 16.84
CA SER A 121 -8.91 3.64 18.29
C SER A 121 -9.78 4.81 18.76
N GLY A 122 -9.90 5.86 17.94
CA GLY A 122 -10.74 7.03 18.23
C GLY A 122 -12.05 7.08 17.43
N MET A 123 -12.27 6.15 16.49
CA MET A 123 -13.49 6.10 15.69
C MET A 123 -14.52 5.17 16.35
N ALA A 124 -15.78 5.56 16.33
CA ALA A 124 -16.86 4.66 16.72
C ALA A 124 -17.00 3.56 15.65
N SER A 125 -16.98 2.29 16.07
CA SER A 125 -17.32 1.18 15.19
C SER A 125 -18.77 1.33 14.71
N PRO A 126 -19.04 1.24 13.40
CA PRO A 126 -20.40 1.18 12.88
C PRO A 126 -21.05 -0.22 13.09
N PHE A 127 -20.31 -1.18 13.65
CA PHE A 127 -20.74 -2.52 14.04
C PHE A 127 -20.76 -2.67 15.56
#